data_AF-A0A5N7ZH59-F1
#
_entry.id   AF-A0A5N7ZH59-F1
#
_cell.length_a   1.000
_cell.length_b   1.000
_cell.length_c   1.000
_cell.angle_alpha   90.00
_cell.angle_beta   90.00
_cell.angle_gamma   90.00
#
_symmetry.space_group_name_H-M   'P 1'
#
loop_
_entity.id
_entity.type
_entity.pdbx_description
1 polymer ?
#
loop_
_entity_poly.entity_id
_entity_poly.type
_entity_poly.pdbx_seq_one_letter_code
_entity_poly.pdbx_strand_id
1 'polypeptide(L)'
;HPGVPIWQQTPGMDEPGRAAFLARFTESGQGVGFAVLGGAFSEGVDLPGKRLIGAFIATLGLPQVNAVNENIKRAMDRRYGVENGYDYTYLYPGLQKVVQAAGRVIRTEQDVGTVHLIDDRYRRAKVRGLLPGWWRVE
;
A
#
# COMPACT_ATOMS: atom_id res chain seq x y z
N HIS A 1 -22.36 4.29 3.10
CA HIS A 1 -22.72 5.37 4.03
C HIS A 1 -22.40 6.73 3.40
N PRO A 2 -23.42 7.46 2.92
CA PRO A 2 -23.22 8.73 2.21
C PRO A 2 -22.74 9.89 3.11
N GLY A 3 -22.74 9.73 4.44
CA GLY A 3 -22.35 10.78 5.39
C GLY A 3 -20.88 10.78 5.82
N VAL A 4 -20.09 9.80 5.39
CA VAL A 4 -18.66 9.73 5.74
C VAL A 4 -17.90 10.64 4.77
N PRO A 5 -17.20 11.69 5.23
CA PRO A 5 -16.53 12.60 4.31
C PRO A 5 -15.39 11.90 3.57
N ILE A 6 -15.22 12.30 2.31
CA ILE A 6 -14.21 11.75 1.40
C ILE A 6 -13.27 12.86 0.97
N TRP A 7 -11.97 12.57 0.98
CA TRP A 7 -10.93 13.44 0.46
C TRP A 7 -10.01 12.66 -0.47
N GLN A 8 -9.50 13.32 -1.50
CA GLN A 8 -8.70 12.68 -2.54
C GLN A 8 -7.37 13.41 -2.70
N GLN A 9 -6.29 12.66 -2.82
CA GLN A 9 -5.02 13.18 -3.28
C GLN A 9 -5.18 13.76 -4.69
N THR A 10 -4.58 14.92 -4.94
CA THR A 10 -4.51 15.52 -6.26
C THR A 10 -3.18 15.21 -6.95
N PRO A 11 -3.14 15.13 -8.29
CA PRO A 11 -1.89 15.05 -9.04
C PRO A 11 -0.98 16.23 -8.71
N GLY A 12 0.30 15.97 -8.46
CA GLY A 12 1.26 17.03 -8.12
C GLY A 12 1.03 17.70 -6.77
N MET A 13 0.27 17.07 -5.85
CA MET A 13 0.09 17.56 -4.48
C MET A 13 1.44 17.83 -3.83
N ASP A 14 1.64 19.08 -3.43
CA ASP A 14 2.84 19.58 -2.78
C ASP A 14 2.87 19.24 -1.29
N GLU A 15 3.97 19.60 -0.62
CA GLU A 15 4.18 19.31 0.80
C GLU A 15 3.09 19.94 1.70
N PRO A 16 2.71 21.23 1.54
CA PRO A 16 1.60 21.81 2.30
C PRO A 16 0.27 21.12 2.05
N GLY A 17 -0.04 20.77 0.78
CA GLY A 17 -1.25 20.03 0.43
C GLY A 17 -1.29 18.66 1.10
N ARG A 18 -0.14 17.97 1.13
CA ARG A 18 0.02 16.67 1.82
C ARG A 18 -0.20 16.80 3.33
N ALA A 19 0.40 17.81 3.96
CA ALA A 19 0.23 18.07 5.39
C ALA A 19 -1.25 18.40 5.71
N ALA A 20 -1.90 19.22 4.91
CA ALA A 20 -3.33 19.53 5.07
C ALA A 20 -4.20 18.29 4.89
N PHE A 21 -3.88 17.41 3.92
CA PHE A 21 -4.58 16.13 3.73
C PHE A 21 -4.48 15.27 5.00
N LEU A 22 -3.27 15.11 5.55
CA LEU A 22 -3.04 14.31 6.76
C LEU A 22 -3.69 14.93 8.01
N ALA A 23 -3.74 16.26 8.11
CA ALA A 23 -4.36 16.96 9.24
C ALA A 23 -5.87 16.68 9.40
N ARG A 24 -6.53 16.12 8.37
CA ARG A 24 -7.95 15.70 8.43
C ARG A 24 -8.15 14.42 9.25
N PHE A 25 -7.10 13.63 9.45
CA PHE A 25 -7.13 12.42 10.27
C PHE A 25 -6.90 12.79 11.75
N THR A 26 -7.99 13.19 12.42
CA THR A 26 -7.99 13.53 13.84
C THR A 26 -8.53 12.36 14.68
N GLU A 27 -8.24 12.34 15.99
CA GLU A 27 -8.65 11.23 16.88
C GLU A 27 -10.17 11.12 17.07
N SER A 28 -10.89 12.24 16.96
CA SER A 28 -12.35 12.32 17.04
C SER A 28 -13.04 12.43 15.67
N GLY A 29 -12.24 12.45 14.60
CA GLY A 29 -12.73 12.61 13.24
C GLY A 29 -13.21 11.29 12.62
N GLN A 30 -13.90 11.42 11.50
CA GLN A 30 -14.24 10.29 10.64
C GLN A 30 -14.11 10.68 9.18
N GLY A 31 -13.65 9.75 8.36
CA GLY A 31 -13.68 9.87 6.91
C GLY A 31 -12.63 9.04 6.20
N VAL A 32 -12.61 9.16 4.87
CA VAL A 32 -11.80 8.29 4.00
C VAL A 32 -10.93 9.14 3.08
N GLY A 33 -9.62 8.90 3.16
CA GLY A 33 -8.65 9.49 2.25
C GLY A 33 -8.26 8.54 1.15
N PHE A 34 -8.39 8.99 -0.10
CA PHE A 34 -7.88 8.28 -1.27
C PHE A 34 -6.49 8.80 -1.60
N ALA A 35 -5.51 7.90 -1.58
CA ALA A 35 -4.13 8.19 -1.92
C ALA A 35 -3.56 7.10 -2.83
N VAL A 36 -2.50 7.45 -3.59
CA VAL A 36 -1.82 6.51 -4.48
C VAL A 36 -0.85 5.63 -3.70
N LEU A 37 -1.00 4.32 -3.82
CA LEU A 37 -0.08 3.34 -3.25
C LEU A 37 1.32 3.47 -3.88
N GLY A 38 2.36 3.60 -3.06
CA GLY A 38 3.72 3.87 -3.53
C GLY A 38 3.97 5.32 -3.93
N GLY A 39 3.01 6.23 -3.71
CA GLY A 39 3.18 7.68 -3.89
C GLY A 39 3.64 8.39 -2.62
N ALA A 40 3.52 9.73 -2.61
CA ALA A 40 4.01 10.61 -1.53
C ALA A 40 3.47 10.32 -0.12
N PHE A 41 2.39 9.55 0.01
CA PHE A 41 1.82 9.12 1.30
C PHE A 41 2.35 7.76 1.79
N SER A 42 3.25 7.13 1.04
CA SER A 42 3.83 5.82 1.40
C SER A 42 5.00 5.96 2.37
N GLU A 43 5.60 7.15 2.43
CA GLU A 43 6.74 7.52 3.27
C GLU A 43 6.33 8.63 4.24
N GLY A 44 6.78 8.55 5.50
CA GLY A 44 6.64 9.65 6.47
C GLY A 44 5.23 9.96 7.02
N VAL A 45 4.20 9.17 6.70
CA VAL A 45 2.86 9.36 7.31
C VAL A 45 2.85 8.81 8.73
N ASP A 46 2.65 9.71 9.69
CA ASP A 46 2.47 9.39 11.11
C ASP A 46 1.12 9.88 11.63
N LEU A 47 0.20 8.94 11.86
CA LEU A 47 -1.19 9.20 12.28
C LEU A 47 -1.56 8.43 13.56
N PRO A 48 -0.92 8.68 14.72
CA PRO A 48 -0.94 7.83 15.95
C PRO A 48 -2.33 7.50 16.49
N GLY A 49 -2.44 6.34 17.13
CA GLY A 49 -3.65 5.90 17.81
C GLY A 49 -4.85 5.81 16.89
N LYS A 50 -5.94 6.51 17.25
CA LYS A 50 -7.24 6.41 16.57
C LYS A 50 -7.37 7.25 15.29
N ARG A 51 -6.30 7.93 14.86
CA ARG A 51 -6.34 8.79 13.67
C ARG A 51 -6.41 7.98 12.37
N LEU A 52 -5.83 6.79 12.33
CA LEU A 52 -5.88 5.88 11.19
C LEU A 52 -6.20 4.45 11.66
N ILE A 53 -7.48 4.11 11.67
CA ILE A 53 -7.96 2.80 12.15
C ILE A 53 -8.13 1.76 11.04
N GLY A 54 -7.83 2.11 9.79
CA GLY A 54 -7.90 1.14 8.71
C GLY A 54 -7.35 1.60 7.38
N ALA A 55 -7.08 0.62 6.51
CA ALA A 55 -6.58 0.81 5.16
C ALA A 55 -7.30 -0.12 4.18
N PHE A 56 -7.67 0.41 3.02
CA PHE A 56 -8.26 -0.34 1.91
C PHE A 56 -7.26 -0.33 0.76
N ILE A 57 -6.70 -1.49 0.42
CA ILE A 57 -5.66 -1.63 -0.59
C ILE A 57 -6.23 -2.37 -1.79
N ALA A 58 -6.59 -1.63 -2.84
CA ALA A 58 -7.33 -2.15 -4.00
C ALA A 58 -6.46 -2.67 -5.16
N THR A 59 -5.18 -2.97 -4.91
CA THR A 59 -4.23 -3.46 -5.92
C THR A 59 -3.00 -4.05 -5.26
N LEU A 60 -2.22 -4.84 -5.99
CA LEU A 60 -0.87 -5.27 -5.59
C LEU A 60 0.20 -4.18 -5.70
N GLY A 61 -0.14 -2.98 -6.18
CA GLY A 61 0.83 -1.87 -6.32
C GLY A 61 1.97 -2.16 -7.30
N LEU A 62 1.74 -3.09 -8.24
CA LEU A 62 2.75 -3.53 -9.20
C LEU A 62 3.31 -2.32 -9.98
N PRO A 63 4.63 -2.28 -10.21
CA PRO A 63 5.24 -1.33 -11.14
C PRO A 63 4.54 -1.36 -12.51
N GLN A 64 4.51 -0.22 -13.20
CA GLN A 64 3.96 -0.13 -14.55
C GLN A 64 4.77 -0.98 -15.52
N VAL A 65 4.11 -1.63 -16.47
CA VAL A 65 4.79 -2.32 -17.57
C VAL A 65 5.30 -1.26 -18.55
N ASN A 66 6.62 -1.16 -18.69
CA ASN A 66 7.27 -0.23 -19.60
C ASN A 66 8.64 -0.78 -20.03
N ALA A 67 9.26 -0.17 -21.05
CA ALA A 67 10.52 -0.66 -21.60
C ALA A 67 11.66 -0.75 -20.57
N VAL A 68 11.68 0.14 -19.58
CA VAL A 68 12.68 0.14 -18.51
C VAL A 68 12.49 -1.09 -17.62
N ASN A 69 11.27 -1.31 -17.11
CA ASN A 69 10.98 -2.46 -16.26
C ASN A 69 11.11 -3.78 -17.02
N GLU A 70 10.80 -3.82 -18.31
CA GLU A 70 11.06 -5.00 -19.15
C GLU A 70 12.55 -5.30 -19.32
N ASN A 71 13.40 -4.27 -19.39
CA ASN A 71 14.85 -4.44 -19.37
C ASN A 71 15.36 -4.96 -18.02
N ILE A 72 14.81 -4.44 -16.91
CA ILE A 72 15.13 -4.92 -15.56
C ILE A 72 14.72 -6.38 -15.42
N LYS A 73 13.51 -6.73 -15.84
CA LYS A 73 13.02 -8.12 -15.87
C LYS A 73 13.97 -9.03 -16.63
N ARG A 74 14.36 -8.66 -17.86
CA ARG A 74 15.32 -9.44 -18.65
C ARG A 74 16.67 -9.59 -17.95
N ALA A 75 17.14 -8.57 -17.25
CA ALA A 75 18.37 -8.66 -16.47
C ALA A 75 18.23 -9.62 -15.28
N MET A 76 17.10 -9.59 -14.58
CA MET A 76 16.79 -10.52 -13.49
C MET A 76 16.61 -11.95 -13.99
N ASP A 77 15.96 -12.15 -15.14
CA ASP A 77 15.82 -13.46 -15.80
C ASP A 77 17.19 -14.09 -16.06
N ARG A 78 18.16 -13.31 -16.58
CA ARG A 78 19.53 -13.77 -16.83
C ARG A 78 20.31 -14.09 -15.56
N ARG A 79 20.05 -13.37 -14.47
CA ARG A 79 20.83 -13.48 -13.22
C ARG A 79 20.28 -14.54 -12.26
N TYR A 80 18.97 -14.70 -12.22
CA TYR A 80 18.26 -15.50 -11.20
C TYR A 80 17.33 -16.56 -11.81
N GLY A 81 17.28 -16.69 -13.14
CA GLY A 81 16.40 -17.61 -13.86
C GLY A 81 15.11 -16.97 -14.33
N VAL A 82 14.59 -17.44 -15.47
CA VAL A 82 13.44 -16.87 -16.20
C VAL A 82 12.15 -16.88 -15.37
N GLU A 83 12.01 -17.83 -14.44
CA GLU A 83 10.84 -17.92 -13.57
C GLU A 83 10.81 -16.83 -12.49
N ASN A 84 11.97 -16.23 -12.18
CA ASN A 84 12.12 -15.30 -11.06
C ASN A 84 12.15 -13.83 -11.49
N GLY A 85 12.43 -13.51 -12.76
CA GLY A 85 12.59 -12.10 -13.14
C GLY A 85 11.31 -11.28 -13.01
N TYR A 86 10.14 -11.90 -13.17
CA TYR A 86 8.86 -11.26 -12.86
C TYR A 86 8.75 -10.91 -11.37
N ASP A 87 9.16 -11.81 -10.48
CA ASP A 87 9.00 -11.61 -9.05
C ASP A 87 9.86 -10.45 -8.54
N TYR A 88 11.13 -10.44 -8.92
CA TYR A 88 12.07 -9.39 -8.55
C TYR A 88 11.70 -8.02 -9.13
N THR A 89 11.12 -7.99 -10.32
CA THR A 89 10.83 -6.72 -11.01
C THR A 89 9.47 -6.16 -10.65
N TYR A 90 8.46 -7.01 -10.44
CA TYR A 90 7.08 -6.59 -10.28
C TYR A 90 6.46 -7.00 -8.95
N LEU A 91 6.52 -8.30 -8.61
CA LEU A 91 5.76 -8.85 -7.49
C LEU A 91 6.28 -8.35 -6.14
N TYR A 92 7.58 -8.53 -5.86
CA TYR A 92 8.18 -8.15 -4.58
C TYR A 92 8.10 -6.64 -4.34
N PRO A 93 8.45 -5.77 -5.31
CA PRO A 93 8.28 -4.33 -5.12
C PRO A 93 6.81 -3.91 -4.89
N GLY A 94 5.86 -4.58 -5.54
CA GLY A 94 4.43 -4.33 -5.34
C GLY A 94 3.99 -4.69 -3.92
N LEU A 95 4.29 -5.91 -3.48
CA LEU A 95 3.92 -6.39 -2.14
C LEU A 95 4.61 -5.61 -1.02
N GLN A 96 5.84 -5.15 -1.22
CA GLN A 96 6.50 -4.29 -0.26
C GLN A 96 5.69 -3.01 0.01
N LYS A 97 5.13 -2.38 -1.03
CA LYS A 97 4.27 -1.20 -0.87
C LYS A 97 2.99 -1.54 -0.12
N VAL A 98 2.40 -2.71 -0.38
CA VAL A 98 1.19 -3.19 0.32
C VAL A 98 1.45 -3.35 1.81
N VAL A 99 2.55 -4.04 2.17
CA VAL A 99 2.93 -4.25 3.57
C VAL A 99 3.25 -2.92 4.26
N GLN A 100 3.95 -2.01 3.58
CA GLN A 100 4.21 -0.66 4.11
C GLN A 100 2.93 0.13 4.35
N ALA A 101 1.96 0.10 3.44
CA ALA A 101 0.68 0.78 3.59
C ALA A 101 -0.14 0.19 4.75
N ALA A 102 -0.19 -1.14 4.87
CA ALA A 102 -0.86 -1.81 5.97
C ALA A 102 -0.19 -1.52 7.33
N GLY A 103 1.14 -1.45 7.36
CA GLY A 103 1.91 -1.06 8.55
C GLY A 103 1.67 0.38 9.02
N ARG A 104 0.97 1.21 8.25
CA ARG A 104 0.52 2.54 8.73
C ARG A 104 -0.65 2.44 9.71
N VAL A 105 -1.44 1.36 9.63
CA VAL A 105 -2.59 1.14 10.50
C VAL A 105 -2.15 0.63 11.88
N ILE A 106 -1.18 -0.29 11.91
CA ILE A 106 -0.68 -0.92 13.14
C ILE A 106 0.79 -0.52 13.33
N ARG A 107 1.08 0.41 14.26
CA ARG A 107 2.44 0.92 14.53
C ARG A 107 2.94 0.62 15.93
N THR A 108 2.03 0.49 16.89
CA THR A 108 2.32 0.08 18.27
C THR A 108 1.63 -1.23 18.60
N GLU A 109 2.06 -1.91 19.65
CA GLU A 109 1.42 -3.15 20.14
C GLU A 109 -0.02 -2.93 20.62
N GLN A 110 -0.40 -1.68 20.89
CA GLN A 110 -1.71 -1.27 21.37
C GLN A 110 -2.63 -0.77 20.25
N ASP A 111 -2.10 -0.58 19.03
CA ASP A 111 -2.90 -0.14 17.90
C ASP A 111 -3.84 -1.25 17.43
N VAL A 112 -5.10 -0.89 17.22
CA VAL A 112 -6.11 -1.79 16.66
C VAL A 112 -6.67 -1.13 15.40
N GLY A 113 -6.70 -1.89 14.31
CA GLY A 113 -7.27 -1.43 13.05
C GLY A 113 -7.51 -2.56 12.06
N THR A 114 -8.13 -2.22 10.93
CA THR A 114 -8.52 -3.19 9.90
C THR A 114 -7.83 -2.89 8.57
N VAL A 115 -7.27 -3.91 7.94
CA VAL A 115 -6.71 -3.81 6.58
C VAL A 115 -7.53 -4.68 5.64
N HIS A 116 -8.10 -4.06 4.61
CA HIS A 116 -8.82 -4.74 3.54
C HIS A 116 -7.95 -4.82 2.29
N LEU A 117 -7.66 -6.05 1.86
CA LEU A 117 -6.94 -6.33 0.62
C LEU A 117 -7.95 -6.65 -0.49
N ILE A 118 -8.18 -5.70 -1.40
CA ILE A 118 -9.27 -5.74 -2.38
C ILE A 118 -8.72 -6.08 -3.76
N ASP A 119 -8.23 -7.30 -3.92
CA ASP A 119 -7.76 -7.85 -5.19
C ASP A 119 -7.70 -9.38 -5.11
N ASP A 120 -8.29 -10.10 -6.07
CA ASP A 120 -8.32 -11.57 -6.05
C ASP A 120 -6.91 -12.19 -6.06
N ARG A 121 -5.91 -11.44 -6.55
CA ARG A 121 -4.51 -11.90 -6.56
C ARG A 121 -3.97 -12.14 -5.15
N TYR A 122 -4.51 -11.49 -4.11
CA TYR A 122 -4.15 -11.76 -2.72
C TYR A 122 -4.50 -13.18 -2.27
N ARG A 123 -5.46 -13.85 -2.93
CA ARG A 123 -5.82 -15.24 -2.61
C ARG A 123 -4.86 -16.26 -3.21
N ARG A 124 -4.00 -15.88 -4.16
CA ARG A 124 -3.05 -16.80 -4.81
C ARG A 124 -2.00 -17.29 -3.80
N ALA A 125 -1.71 -18.59 -3.78
CA ALA A 125 -0.77 -19.19 -2.83
C ALA A 125 0.60 -18.48 -2.80
N LYS A 126 1.14 -18.15 -3.97
CA LYS A 126 2.41 -17.40 -4.11
C LYS A 126 2.35 -16.04 -3.43
N VAL A 127 1.25 -15.30 -3.58
CA VAL A 127 1.09 -13.98 -2.97
C VAL A 127 0.91 -14.12 -1.45
N ARG A 128 0.07 -15.06 -1.00
CA ARG A 128 -0.15 -15.32 0.42
C ARG A 128 1.14 -15.68 1.15
N GLY A 129 2.01 -16.48 0.52
CA GLY A 129 3.30 -16.88 1.08
C GLY A 129 4.31 -15.73 1.23
N LEU A 130 4.04 -14.57 0.62
CA LEU A 130 4.90 -13.38 0.67
C LEU A 130 4.35 -12.29 1.61
N LEU A 131 3.11 -12.43 2.10
CA LEU A 131 2.56 -11.54 3.11
C LEU A 131 3.14 -11.88 4.49
N PRO A 132 3.13 -10.94 5.46
CA PRO A 132 3.59 -11.22 6.81
C PRO A 132 2.88 -12.43 7.40
N GLY A 133 3.63 -13.40 7.93
CA GLY A 133 3.08 -14.70 8.36
C GLY A 133 2.05 -14.63 9.49
N TRP A 134 1.98 -13.51 10.21
CA TRP A 134 0.96 -13.26 11.22
C TRP A 134 -0.37 -12.75 10.64
N TRP A 135 -0.43 -12.41 9.35
CA TRP A 135 -1.67 -12.03 8.68
C TRP A 135 -2.51 -13.25 8.39
N ARG A 136 -3.74 -13.26 8.90
CA ARG A 136 -4.77 -14.22 8.49
C ARG A 136 -5.62 -13.54 7.42
N VAL A 137 -5.31 -13.84 6.16
CA VAL A 137 -6.10 -13.36 5.02
C VAL A 137 -7.22 -14.36 4.75
N GLU A 138 -8.46 -13.89 4.92
CA GLU A 138 -9.70 -14.64 4.69
C GLU A 138 -10.24 -14.43 3.26
#